data_AF-A0A1W0VR15-F1
#
_entry.id   AF-A0A1W0VR15-F1
#
_cell.length_a   1.000
_cell.length_b   1.000
_cell.length_c   1.000
_cell.angle_alpha   90.00
_cell.angle_beta   90.00
_cell.angle_gamma   90.00
#
_symmetry.space_group_name_H-M   'P 1'
#
loop_
_entity.id
_entity.type
_entity.pdbx_description
1 polymer ?
#
loop_
_entity_poly.entity_id
_entity_poly.type
_entity_poly.pdbx_seq_one_letter_code
_entity_poly.pdbx_strand_id
1 'polypeptide(L)'
;MVIGVIGPPGVGKSTIMNELYGYDASSPGMLPPFPTQTEETKLMGKHCTTGIDIRISNERVILLDAQPVYSPSVLIDMMRPDGSSTIPVLNGEPLSADLAHELMGIQLGVFLASVCNIVLVVSEGMNDLSMWELMLTVDLLKHNIPDPSVLTSSASQDKENKNDDQLGSEDYISDLCFVHARLQGQDFSPSKLMLLRKTLEKHFNSSSFRIRSSNATGQASDSLVSSSSKVEDLTSGRQDIFLLPLRGQDNSTKFEYGTYSCMLGMLRDQILSWPARSFSKNLSERDWLRSSAKIWDMVKKSPVISEYCKALQSSGLFRK
;
A
#
# COMPACT_ATOMS: atom_id res chain seq x y z
N MET A 1 -8.07 -6.43 -12.07
CA MET A 1 -7.88 -5.63 -10.84
C MET A 1 -6.45 -5.81 -10.37
N VAL A 2 -5.84 -4.76 -9.81
CA VAL A 2 -4.46 -4.75 -9.31
C VAL A 2 -4.47 -4.27 -7.86
N ILE A 3 -3.91 -5.05 -6.95
CA ILE A 3 -3.80 -4.72 -5.53
C ILE A 3 -2.32 -4.74 -5.15
N GLY A 4 -1.83 -3.62 -4.61
CA GLY A 4 -0.50 -3.53 -4.03
C GLY A 4 -0.54 -3.46 -2.51
N VAL A 5 0.52 -3.87 -1.84
CA VAL A 5 0.69 -3.68 -0.39
C VAL A 5 2.02 -2.98 -0.09
N ILE A 6 1.98 -2.05 0.87
CA ILE A 6 3.14 -1.30 1.37
C ILE A 6 3.05 -1.19 2.89
N GLY A 7 4.20 -1.13 3.56
CA GLY A 7 4.25 -1.06 5.02
C GLY A 7 5.61 -1.49 5.62
N PRO A 8 5.81 -1.26 6.93
CA PRO A 8 7.05 -1.58 7.63
C PRO A 8 7.38 -3.09 7.66
N PRO A 9 8.57 -3.49 8.14
CA PRO A 9 8.88 -4.90 8.38
C PRO A 9 7.97 -5.48 9.48
N GLY A 10 7.62 -6.76 9.37
CA GLY A 10 6.90 -7.49 10.43
C GLY A 10 5.38 -7.23 10.54
N VAL A 11 4.82 -6.28 9.80
CA VAL A 11 3.38 -5.95 9.87
C VAL A 11 2.44 -6.97 9.22
N GLY A 12 2.99 -7.98 8.54
CA GLY A 12 2.20 -9.08 7.95
C GLY A 12 1.72 -8.87 6.51
N LYS A 13 2.37 -8.00 5.73
CA LYS A 13 2.05 -7.74 4.31
C LYS A 13 1.87 -9.01 3.48
N SER A 14 2.90 -9.83 3.40
CA SER A 14 2.90 -11.08 2.62
C SER A 14 1.83 -12.07 3.12
N THR A 15 1.50 -12.05 4.42
CA THR A 15 0.39 -12.84 4.98
C THR A 15 -0.96 -12.37 4.43
N ILE A 16 -1.20 -11.06 4.40
CA ILE A 16 -2.43 -10.47 3.80
C ILE A 16 -2.49 -10.80 2.31
N MET A 17 -1.37 -10.70 1.59
CA MET A 17 -1.31 -11.01 0.16
C MET A 17 -1.58 -12.49 -0.13
N ASN A 18 -1.14 -13.41 0.74
CA ASN A 18 -1.47 -14.82 0.61
C ASN A 18 -2.97 -15.09 0.84
N GLU A 19 -3.60 -14.40 1.80
CA GLU A 19 -5.06 -14.50 1.97
C GLU A 19 -5.79 -13.99 0.71
N LEU A 20 -5.39 -12.83 0.17
CA LEU A 20 -5.96 -12.29 -1.06
C LEU A 20 -5.73 -13.18 -2.28
N TYR A 21 -4.64 -13.93 -2.29
CA TYR A 21 -4.36 -14.92 -3.33
C TYR A 21 -5.32 -16.13 -3.25
N GLY A 22 -5.90 -16.39 -2.07
CA GLY A 22 -6.67 -17.59 -1.77
C GLY A 22 -5.80 -18.77 -1.33
N TYR A 23 -4.65 -18.50 -0.71
CA TYR A 23 -3.79 -19.54 -0.15
C TYR A 23 -4.43 -20.18 1.08
N ASP A 24 -4.61 -21.50 1.03
CA ASP A 24 -5.10 -22.31 2.14
C ASP A 24 -3.94 -23.09 2.80
N ALA A 25 -3.58 -22.67 4.02
CA ALA A 25 -2.52 -23.30 4.79
C ALA A 25 -2.88 -24.70 5.32
N SER A 26 -4.15 -25.14 5.20
CA SER A 26 -4.56 -26.49 5.62
C SER A 26 -4.20 -27.58 4.60
N SER A 27 -3.93 -27.18 3.36
CA SER A 27 -3.55 -28.07 2.26
C SER A 27 -2.09 -28.54 2.40
N PRO A 28 -1.82 -29.84 2.66
CA PRO A 28 -0.47 -30.33 2.91
C PRO A 28 0.47 -30.13 1.70
N GLY A 29 1.70 -29.69 1.94
CA GLY A 29 2.77 -29.63 0.93
C GLY A 29 2.77 -28.39 0.02
N MET A 30 1.81 -27.47 0.18
CA MET A 30 1.80 -26.20 -0.52
C MET A 30 2.54 -25.13 0.28
N LEU A 31 3.51 -24.46 -0.35
CA LEU A 31 4.15 -23.28 0.22
C LEU A 31 3.33 -22.02 -0.11
N PRO A 32 3.35 -20.99 0.75
CA PRO A 32 2.67 -19.75 0.46
C PRO A 32 3.26 -19.07 -0.80
N PRO A 33 2.41 -18.58 -1.73
CA PRO A 33 2.84 -17.89 -2.95
C PRO A 33 3.76 -16.68 -2.71
N PHE A 34 3.51 -15.95 -1.63
CA PHE A 34 4.38 -14.91 -1.08
C PHE A 34 5.08 -15.45 0.18
N PRO A 35 6.42 -15.57 0.19
CA PRO A 35 7.15 -16.03 1.36
C PRO A 35 6.83 -15.17 2.60
N THR A 36 6.58 -15.83 3.73
CA THR A 36 6.37 -15.15 5.03
C THR A 36 7.57 -15.38 5.93
N GLN A 37 7.82 -14.44 6.86
CA GLN A 37 8.97 -14.56 7.77
C GLN A 37 8.86 -15.82 8.63
N THR A 38 9.90 -16.65 8.58
CA THR A 38 10.10 -17.78 9.49
C THR A 38 10.61 -17.30 10.85
N GLU A 39 10.55 -18.14 11.87
CA GLU A 39 11.14 -17.82 13.18
C GLU A 39 12.65 -17.57 13.08
N GLU A 40 13.37 -18.31 12.23
CA GLU A 40 14.78 -18.06 11.95
C GLU A 40 15.00 -16.66 11.36
N THR A 41 14.22 -16.28 10.35
CA THR A 41 14.30 -14.95 9.72
C THR A 41 14.07 -13.83 10.75
N LYS A 42 13.11 -14.02 11.67
CA LYS A 42 12.83 -13.07 12.75
C LYS A 42 13.98 -12.96 13.73
N LEU A 43 14.54 -14.10 14.16
CA LEU A 43 15.69 -14.14 15.08
C LEU A 43 16.94 -13.50 14.46
N MET A 44 17.12 -13.62 13.14
CA MET A 44 18.19 -12.95 12.40
C MET A 44 17.92 -11.47 12.11
N GLY A 45 16.72 -10.95 12.42
CA GLY A 45 16.33 -9.58 12.11
C GLY A 45 16.27 -9.27 10.61
N LYS A 46 16.08 -10.29 9.75
CA LYS A 46 16.12 -10.14 8.29
C LYS A 46 14.75 -9.83 7.69
N HIS A 47 14.76 -9.12 6.56
CA HIS A 47 13.57 -9.00 5.72
C HIS A 47 13.41 -10.28 4.87
N CYS A 48 12.20 -10.48 4.34
CA CYS A 48 11.87 -11.64 3.52
C CYS A 48 11.69 -11.23 2.05
N THR A 49 10.84 -10.22 1.81
CA THR A 49 10.56 -9.67 0.48
C THR A 49 11.63 -8.65 0.07
N THR A 50 12.22 -8.81 -1.11
CA THR A 50 13.17 -7.87 -1.74
C THR A 50 12.59 -7.39 -3.07
N GLY A 51 12.56 -6.07 -3.31
CA GLY A 51 11.91 -5.49 -4.49
C GLY A 51 10.37 -5.55 -4.41
N ILE A 52 9.72 -5.95 -5.52
CA ILE A 52 8.27 -6.15 -5.58
C ILE A 52 8.01 -7.54 -6.18
N ASP A 53 7.35 -8.40 -5.41
CA ASP A 53 6.89 -9.69 -5.90
C ASP A 53 5.52 -9.55 -6.57
N ILE A 54 5.35 -10.20 -7.73
CA ILE A 54 4.09 -10.23 -8.48
C ILE A 54 3.50 -11.65 -8.49
N ARG A 55 2.21 -11.76 -8.20
CA ARG A 55 1.42 -12.99 -8.39
C ARG A 55 0.07 -12.66 -9.01
N ILE A 56 -0.53 -13.63 -9.68
CA ILE A 56 -1.89 -13.53 -10.23
C ILE A 56 -2.72 -14.65 -9.59
N SER A 57 -3.82 -14.29 -8.95
CA SER A 57 -4.73 -15.25 -8.31
C SER A 57 -5.58 -16.01 -9.36
N ASN A 58 -6.28 -17.05 -8.93
CA ASN A 58 -7.23 -17.79 -9.78
C ASN A 58 -8.36 -16.90 -10.30
N GLU A 59 -8.71 -15.84 -9.57
CA GLU A 59 -9.71 -14.83 -9.95
C GLU A 59 -9.13 -13.70 -10.81
N ARG A 60 -7.91 -13.88 -11.35
CA ARG A 60 -7.25 -12.93 -12.26
C ARG A 60 -6.99 -11.57 -11.60
N VAL A 61 -6.78 -11.58 -10.28
CA VAL A 61 -6.35 -10.40 -9.52
C VAL A 61 -4.82 -10.37 -9.50
N ILE A 62 -4.24 -9.25 -9.95
CA ILE A 62 -2.80 -9.01 -9.90
C ILE A 62 -2.46 -8.50 -8.51
N LEU A 63 -1.51 -9.16 -7.86
CA LEU A 63 -1.10 -8.93 -6.49
C LEU A 63 0.37 -8.51 -6.47
N LEU A 64 0.67 -7.36 -5.84
CA LEU A 64 2.01 -6.80 -5.71
C LEU A 64 2.42 -6.70 -4.22
N ASP A 65 3.39 -7.51 -3.81
CA ASP A 65 3.96 -7.46 -2.45
C ASP A 65 5.29 -6.70 -2.49
N ALA A 66 5.30 -5.48 -1.96
CA ALA A 66 6.50 -4.66 -1.91
C ALA A 66 7.37 -5.00 -0.68
N GLN A 67 8.70 -4.88 -0.87
CA GLN A 67 9.66 -4.92 0.22
C GLN A 67 9.28 -3.93 1.33
N PRO A 68 9.66 -4.21 2.59
CA PRO A 68 9.32 -3.32 3.70
C PRO A 68 9.98 -1.94 3.57
N VAL A 69 9.17 -0.89 3.71
CA VAL A 69 9.67 0.47 3.90
C VAL A 69 10.18 0.65 5.33
N TYR A 70 11.05 1.64 5.57
CA TYR A 70 11.65 1.89 6.90
C TYR A 70 12.34 0.66 7.53
N SER A 71 12.82 -0.26 6.70
CA SER A 71 13.41 -1.52 7.17
C SER A 71 14.91 -1.39 7.45
N PRO A 72 15.37 -1.61 8.69
CA PRO A 72 16.80 -1.57 9.00
C PRO A 72 17.60 -2.65 8.27
N SER A 73 17.02 -3.84 8.04
CA SER A 73 17.74 -4.91 7.34
C SER A 73 17.89 -4.65 5.85
N VAL A 74 16.93 -3.97 5.21
CA VAL A 74 17.09 -3.49 3.82
C VAL A 74 18.20 -2.43 3.77
N LEU A 75 18.22 -1.49 4.72
CA LEU A 75 19.26 -0.47 4.82
C LEU A 75 20.66 -1.08 5.00
N ILE A 76 20.80 -2.06 5.91
CA ILE A 76 22.07 -2.76 6.14
C ILE A 76 22.55 -3.47 4.88
N ASP A 77 21.66 -4.18 4.17
CA ASP A 77 22.04 -4.91 2.95
C ASP A 77 22.47 -3.97 1.82
N MET A 78 21.94 -2.74 1.78
CA MET A 78 22.30 -1.76 0.76
C MET A 78 23.47 -0.83 1.14
N MET A 79 23.90 -0.79 2.40
CA MET A 79 24.96 0.13 2.87
C MET A 79 26.36 -0.42 2.55
N ARG A 80 27.14 0.35 1.79
CA ARG A 80 28.57 0.09 1.58
C ARG A 80 29.38 0.47 2.83
N PRO A 81 30.62 -0.04 2.99
CA PRO A 81 31.49 0.34 4.12
C PRO A 81 31.77 1.84 4.26
N ASP A 82 31.65 2.61 3.18
CA ASP A 82 31.81 4.07 3.16
C ASP A 82 30.51 4.84 3.46
N GLY A 83 29.43 4.14 3.82
CA GLY A 83 28.10 4.68 4.07
C GLY A 83 27.29 5.04 2.82
N SER A 84 27.82 4.80 1.62
CA SER A 84 27.09 5.02 0.36
C SER A 84 26.12 3.87 0.05
N SER A 85 25.09 4.16 -0.74
CA SER A 85 24.14 3.14 -1.22
C SER A 85 24.74 2.30 -2.34
N THR A 86 24.62 0.97 -2.22
CA THR A 86 24.92 0.01 -3.30
C THR A 86 24.00 0.19 -4.52
N ILE A 87 22.78 0.69 -4.30
CA ILE A 87 21.73 0.83 -5.31
C ILE A 87 21.66 2.29 -5.79
N PRO A 88 21.74 2.56 -7.11
CA PRO A 88 21.50 3.88 -7.66
C PRO A 88 19.99 4.19 -7.69
N VAL A 89 19.54 5.16 -6.89
CA VAL A 89 18.10 5.48 -6.74
C VAL A 89 17.62 6.55 -7.71
N LEU A 90 18.45 7.56 -8.00
CA LEU A 90 18.12 8.70 -8.88
C LEU A 90 19.15 8.82 -10.00
N ASN A 91 18.82 8.35 -11.20
CA ASN A 91 19.66 8.49 -12.42
C ASN A 91 21.16 8.13 -12.25
N GLY A 92 21.52 7.30 -11.28
CA GLY A 92 22.91 6.93 -11.02
C GLY A 92 23.69 7.88 -10.09
N GLU A 93 23.06 8.91 -9.52
CA GLU A 93 23.71 9.79 -8.54
C GLU A 93 24.05 9.02 -7.26
N PRO A 94 25.30 9.14 -6.74
CA PRO A 94 25.69 8.48 -5.52
C PRO A 94 25.06 9.18 -4.31
N LEU A 95 24.29 8.43 -3.53
CA LEU A 95 23.64 8.89 -2.30
C LEU A 95 24.17 8.14 -1.08
N SER A 96 24.00 8.71 0.12
CA SER A 96 24.14 7.95 1.36
C SER A 96 23.10 6.83 1.41
N ALA A 97 23.42 5.73 2.09
CA ALA A 97 22.50 4.60 2.23
C ALA A 97 21.17 5.02 2.87
N ASP A 98 21.20 5.89 3.88
CA ASP A 98 20.00 6.38 4.58
C ASP A 98 19.07 7.16 3.65
N LEU A 99 19.62 8.11 2.88
CA LEU A 99 18.83 8.91 1.96
C LEU A 99 18.31 8.07 0.78
N ALA A 100 19.14 7.15 0.28
CA ALA A 100 18.72 6.22 -0.76
C ALA A 100 17.56 5.34 -0.28
N HIS A 101 17.63 4.83 0.96
CA HIS A 101 16.58 4.01 1.55
C HIS A 101 15.25 4.77 1.73
N GLU A 102 15.32 6.03 2.18
CA GLU A 102 14.14 6.91 2.27
C GLU A 102 13.49 7.12 0.91
N LEU A 103 14.28 7.47 -0.11
CA LEU A 103 13.80 7.70 -1.46
C LEU A 103 13.26 6.44 -2.12
N MET A 104 13.84 5.26 -1.84
CA MET A 104 13.32 3.98 -2.33
C MET A 104 11.91 3.72 -1.78
N GLY A 105 11.65 4.02 -0.50
CA GLY A 105 10.31 3.91 0.08
C GLY A 105 9.29 4.79 -0.65
N ILE A 106 9.66 6.05 -0.93
CA ILE A 106 8.85 7.00 -1.69
C ILE A 106 8.60 6.51 -3.12
N GLN A 107 9.65 6.06 -3.83
CA GLN A 107 9.52 5.58 -5.20
C GLN A 107 8.61 4.36 -5.30
N LEU A 108 8.68 3.42 -4.34
CA LEU A 108 7.77 2.29 -4.24
C LEU A 108 6.33 2.76 -4.02
N GLY A 109 6.10 3.70 -3.10
CA GLY A 109 4.79 4.28 -2.85
C GLY A 109 4.19 4.96 -4.09
N VAL A 110 4.96 5.81 -4.77
CA VAL A 110 4.57 6.49 -6.02
C VAL A 110 4.26 5.46 -7.11
N PHE A 111 5.09 4.44 -7.28
CA PHE A 111 4.86 3.38 -8.25
C PHE A 111 3.56 2.63 -7.98
N LEU A 112 3.35 2.14 -6.75
CA LEU A 112 2.14 1.40 -6.38
C LEU A 112 0.88 2.26 -6.55
N ALA A 113 0.91 3.52 -6.11
CA ALA A 113 -0.19 4.48 -6.26
C ALA A 113 -0.50 4.85 -7.72
N SER A 114 0.41 4.55 -8.65
CA SER A 114 0.23 4.82 -10.08
C SER A 114 -0.27 3.60 -10.86
N VAL A 115 0.06 2.38 -10.41
CA VAL A 115 -0.20 1.14 -11.16
C VAL A 115 -1.26 0.23 -10.54
N CYS A 116 -1.67 0.49 -9.30
CA CYS A 116 -2.67 -0.32 -8.60
C CYS A 116 -4.06 0.29 -8.70
N ASN A 117 -5.09 -0.54 -8.56
CA ASN A 117 -6.44 -0.05 -8.28
C ASN A 117 -6.60 0.25 -6.79
N ILE A 118 -6.03 -0.59 -5.92
CA ILE A 118 -6.05 -0.46 -4.46
C ILE A 118 -4.62 -0.61 -3.94
N VAL A 119 -4.20 0.26 -3.03
CA VAL A 119 -2.98 0.08 -2.24
C VAL A 119 -3.36 -0.14 -0.79
N LEU A 120 -3.00 -1.32 -0.26
CA LEU A 120 -3.07 -1.63 1.15
C LEU A 120 -1.89 -1.00 1.87
N VAL A 121 -2.18 -0.03 2.73
CA VAL A 121 -1.20 0.68 3.56
C VAL A 121 -1.24 0.06 4.95
N VAL A 122 -0.29 -0.83 5.22
CA VAL A 122 -0.27 -1.63 6.45
C VAL A 122 0.68 -0.97 7.46
N SER A 123 0.20 -0.72 8.67
CA SER A 123 0.98 -0.19 9.78
C SER A 123 0.86 -1.06 11.03
N GLU A 124 1.77 -0.87 11.99
CA GLU A 124 1.70 -1.54 13.29
C GLU A 124 1.00 -0.65 14.32
N GLY A 125 -0.05 -1.16 14.96
CA GLY A 125 -0.79 -0.39 15.95
C GLY A 125 -1.67 0.72 15.34
N MET A 126 -2.38 1.46 16.19
CA MET A 126 -3.28 2.55 15.76
C MET A 126 -2.62 3.93 15.73
N ASN A 127 -1.41 4.06 16.31
CA ASN A 127 -0.73 5.35 16.50
C ASN A 127 0.46 5.56 15.55
N ASP A 128 0.74 4.59 14.69
CA ASP A 128 1.81 4.70 13.71
C ASP A 128 1.36 5.54 12.51
N LEU A 129 1.76 6.82 12.54
CA LEU A 129 1.47 7.80 11.49
C LEU A 129 2.52 7.80 10.38
N SER A 130 3.63 7.07 10.53
CA SER A 130 4.74 7.10 9.56
C SER A 130 4.28 6.72 8.15
N MET A 131 3.40 5.71 8.06
CA MET A 131 2.81 5.29 6.79
C MET A 131 1.86 6.33 6.22
N TRP A 132 1.17 7.12 7.05
CA TRP A 132 0.32 8.20 6.57
C TRP A 132 1.16 9.34 6.00
N GLU A 133 2.24 9.71 6.70
CA GLU A 133 3.23 10.69 6.25
C GLU A 133 3.89 10.26 4.93
N LEU A 134 4.24 8.98 4.80
CA LEU A 134 4.73 8.41 3.55
C LEU A 134 3.71 8.61 2.43
N MET A 135 2.44 8.27 2.66
CA MET A 135 1.42 8.40 1.64
C MET A 135 1.14 9.87 1.27
N LEU A 136 1.16 10.80 2.23
CA LEU A 136 1.07 12.24 1.92
C LEU A 136 2.29 12.73 1.11
N THR A 137 3.46 12.19 1.39
CA THR A 137 4.68 12.46 0.60
C THR A 137 4.56 11.88 -0.82
N VAL A 138 3.99 10.67 -0.95
CA VAL A 138 3.67 10.07 -2.25
C VAL A 138 2.68 10.93 -3.03
N ASP A 139 1.64 11.43 -2.37
CA ASP A 139 0.64 12.32 -2.98
C ASP A 139 1.30 13.59 -3.55
N LEU A 140 2.17 14.21 -2.75
CA LEU A 140 2.93 15.39 -3.15
C LEU A 140 3.86 15.13 -4.35
N LEU A 141 4.50 13.96 -4.40
CA LEU A 141 5.58 13.67 -5.35
C LEU A 141 5.13 12.93 -6.61
N LYS A 142 3.92 12.37 -6.63
CA LYS A 142 3.33 11.70 -7.80
C LYS A 142 2.85 12.74 -8.83
N HIS A 143 3.79 13.42 -9.46
CA HIS A 143 3.56 14.47 -10.46
C HIS A 143 4.05 14.04 -11.85
N ASN A 144 3.31 14.39 -12.92
CA ASN A 144 3.63 14.01 -14.30
C ASN A 144 3.76 12.49 -14.53
N ILE A 145 3.06 11.68 -13.72
CA ILE A 145 2.99 10.23 -13.91
C ILE A 145 1.59 9.89 -14.42
N PRO A 146 1.46 9.54 -15.71
CA PRO A 146 0.17 9.37 -16.35
C PRO A 146 -0.50 8.06 -15.93
N ASP A 147 -1.79 7.97 -16.24
CA ASP A 147 -2.54 6.72 -16.19
C ASP A 147 -1.85 5.63 -17.05
N PRO A 148 -1.61 4.42 -16.50
CA PRO A 148 -1.00 3.30 -17.22
C PRO A 148 -1.68 2.97 -18.55
N SER A 149 -2.99 3.22 -18.67
CA SER A 149 -3.80 2.88 -19.83
C SER A 149 -3.59 3.79 -21.04
N VAL A 150 -2.95 4.95 -20.83
CA VAL A 150 -2.60 5.89 -21.90
C VAL A 150 -1.26 5.53 -22.56
N LEU A 151 -0.40 4.77 -21.89
CA LEU A 151 0.96 4.44 -22.35
C LEU A 151 1.04 3.32 -23.41
N THR A 152 -0.08 2.66 -23.70
CA THR A 152 -0.17 1.49 -24.59
C THR A 152 -0.36 1.85 -26.06
N SER A 153 -0.71 3.11 -26.37
CA SER A 153 -1.05 3.59 -27.72
C SER A 153 0.13 3.78 -28.68
N SER A 154 1.37 3.50 -28.25
CA SER A 154 2.59 3.80 -29.03
C SER A 154 3.02 2.71 -30.01
N ALA A 155 2.25 1.63 -30.19
CA ALA A 155 2.61 0.54 -31.12
C ALA A 155 2.03 0.68 -32.54
N SER A 156 1.25 1.71 -32.83
CA SER A 156 0.71 1.93 -34.18
C SER A 156 0.33 3.40 -34.39
N GLN A 157 0.97 3.98 -35.39
CA GLN A 157 0.68 5.25 -36.09
C GLN A 157 1.72 6.37 -35.91
N ASP A 158 2.35 6.59 -37.05
CA ASP A 158 3.09 7.72 -37.58
C ASP A 158 2.93 9.09 -36.92
N LYS A 159 4.04 9.83 -36.99
CA LYS A 159 4.09 11.28 -36.86
C LYS A 159 2.97 11.92 -37.68
N GLU A 160 2.06 12.62 -37.01
CA GLU A 160 1.49 13.86 -37.57
C GLU A 160 0.85 14.70 -36.48
N ASN A 161 1.26 15.97 -36.46
CA ASN A 161 0.86 17.07 -35.61
C ASN A 161 -0.57 16.98 -35.07
N LYS A 162 -0.72 16.91 -33.73
CA LYS A 162 -1.93 17.43 -33.08
C LYS A 162 -1.54 18.26 -31.86
N ASN A 163 -2.09 19.47 -31.92
CA ASN A 163 -1.93 20.61 -31.04
C ASN A 163 -1.89 20.27 -29.55
N ASP A 164 -1.05 21.06 -28.91
CA ASP A 164 -0.76 21.20 -27.49
C ASP A 164 -1.99 21.73 -26.74
N ASP A 165 -2.99 20.86 -26.53
CA ASP A 165 -4.18 21.12 -25.70
C ASP A 165 -4.69 19.80 -25.05
N GLN A 166 -3.79 18.96 -24.51
CA GLN A 166 -4.16 17.94 -23.52
C GLN A 166 -4.17 18.55 -22.11
N LEU A 167 -4.94 19.63 -21.97
CA LEU A 167 -5.29 20.21 -20.68
C LEU A 167 -6.39 19.34 -20.05
N GLY A 168 -6.00 18.33 -19.27
CA GLY A 168 -6.92 17.63 -18.37
C GLY A 168 -7.00 16.10 -18.44
N SER A 169 -5.90 15.37 -18.69
CA SER A 169 -5.87 13.97 -18.25
C SER A 169 -5.71 13.97 -16.74
N GLU A 170 -6.78 13.71 -15.98
CA GLU A 170 -6.67 13.55 -14.52
C GLU A 170 -5.56 12.55 -14.19
N ASP A 171 -4.63 12.95 -13.33
CA ASP A 171 -3.58 12.07 -12.85
C ASP A 171 -4.23 10.91 -12.09
N TYR A 172 -4.22 9.73 -12.68
CA TYR A 172 -4.77 8.53 -12.05
C TYR A 172 -4.02 8.24 -10.75
N ILE A 173 -4.75 8.03 -9.66
CA ILE A 173 -4.18 7.62 -8.37
C ILE A 173 -5.04 6.50 -7.77
N SER A 174 -4.37 5.50 -7.19
CA SER A 174 -5.02 4.36 -6.54
C SER A 174 -5.88 4.76 -5.36
N ASP A 175 -6.90 3.97 -5.06
CA ASP A 175 -7.61 4.08 -3.79
C ASP A 175 -6.73 3.50 -2.66
N LEU A 176 -6.76 4.11 -1.47
CA LEU A 176 -6.00 3.63 -0.31
C LEU A 176 -6.92 2.88 0.65
N CYS A 177 -6.37 1.81 1.21
CA CYS A 177 -6.98 1.08 2.31
C CYS A 177 -5.95 0.91 3.44
N PHE A 178 -6.22 1.50 4.59
CA PHE A 178 -5.36 1.45 5.76
C PHE A 178 -5.66 0.19 6.57
N VAL A 179 -4.62 -0.58 6.85
CA VAL A 179 -4.71 -1.80 7.66
C VAL A 179 -3.82 -1.64 8.87
N HIS A 180 -4.43 -1.45 10.04
CA HIS A 180 -3.73 -1.38 11.31
C HIS A 180 -3.60 -2.80 11.88
N ALA A 181 -2.39 -3.35 11.83
CA ALA A 181 -2.10 -4.71 12.23
C ALA A 181 -1.55 -4.81 13.66
N ARG A 182 -1.52 -6.03 14.19
CA ARG A 182 -0.95 -6.40 15.50
C ARG A 182 -1.63 -5.72 16.68
N LEU A 183 -2.93 -5.43 16.56
CA LEU A 183 -3.70 -4.76 17.61
C LEU A 183 -3.94 -5.67 18.82
N GLN A 184 -3.98 -5.06 20.00
CA GLN A 184 -4.35 -5.74 21.24
C GLN A 184 -5.85 -5.58 21.51
N GLY A 185 -6.40 -6.40 22.41
CA GLY A 185 -7.85 -6.38 22.71
C GLY A 185 -8.37 -4.99 23.11
N GLN A 186 -7.56 -4.21 23.83
CA GLN A 186 -7.88 -2.84 24.25
C GLN A 186 -7.99 -1.82 23.11
N ASP A 187 -7.49 -2.14 21.92
CA ASP A 187 -7.45 -1.23 20.77
C ASP A 187 -8.76 -1.23 19.98
N PHE A 188 -9.57 -2.28 20.15
CA PHE A 188 -10.87 -2.42 19.49
C PHE A 188 -12.01 -1.66 20.20
N SER A 189 -11.69 -0.66 21.04
CA SER A 189 -12.75 0.16 21.64
C SER A 189 -13.41 1.05 20.57
N PRO A 190 -14.75 1.18 20.53
CA PRO A 190 -15.43 2.03 19.54
C PRO A 190 -14.95 3.49 19.56
N SER A 191 -14.60 4.00 20.75
CA SER A 191 -14.03 5.34 20.93
C SER A 191 -12.70 5.55 20.22
N LYS A 192 -11.79 4.56 20.28
CA LYS A 192 -10.49 4.61 19.60
C LYS A 192 -10.67 4.55 18.09
N LEU A 193 -11.56 3.69 17.60
CA LEU A 193 -11.86 3.61 16.16
C LEU A 193 -12.48 4.90 15.62
N MET A 194 -13.39 5.52 16.38
CA MET A 194 -13.97 6.82 15.99
C MET A 194 -12.89 7.92 15.95
N LEU A 195 -11.99 7.95 16.93
CA LEU A 195 -10.86 8.88 16.95
C LEU A 195 -9.91 8.66 15.77
N LEU A 196 -9.58 7.40 15.47
CA LEU A 196 -8.73 7.03 14.35
C LEU A 196 -9.32 7.52 13.01
N ARG A 197 -10.61 7.25 12.76
CA ARG A 197 -11.32 7.71 11.55
C ARG A 197 -11.28 9.23 11.40
N LYS A 198 -11.65 9.97 12.46
CA LYS A 198 -11.61 11.45 12.46
C LYS A 198 -10.20 11.99 12.22
N THR A 199 -9.20 11.33 12.78
CA THR A 199 -7.80 11.76 12.65
C THR A 199 -7.29 11.50 11.24
N LEU A 200 -7.62 10.35 10.65
CA LEU A 200 -7.30 10.00 9.26
C LEU A 200 -7.98 10.98 8.27
N GLU A 201 -9.28 11.22 8.42
CA GLU A 201 -10.02 12.18 7.58
C GLU A 201 -9.37 13.57 7.63
N LYS A 202 -8.94 14.02 8.81
CA LYS A 202 -8.24 15.30 8.97
C LYS A 202 -6.86 15.30 8.32
N HIS A 203 -6.10 14.20 8.41
CA HIS A 203 -4.75 14.11 7.83
C HIS A 203 -4.75 14.13 6.30
N PHE A 204 -5.79 13.60 5.66
CA PHE A 204 -5.88 13.48 4.21
C PHE A 204 -6.91 14.44 3.58
N ASN A 205 -7.37 15.45 4.33
CA ASN A 205 -8.42 16.37 3.88
C ASN A 205 -8.07 17.13 2.58
N SER A 206 -6.78 17.42 2.37
CA SER A 206 -6.24 18.11 1.21
C SER A 206 -5.54 17.17 0.23
N SER A 207 -5.62 15.85 0.47
CA SER A 207 -4.94 14.86 -0.35
C SER A 207 -5.74 14.54 -1.62
N SER A 208 -5.06 14.17 -2.70
CA SER A 208 -5.71 13.65 -3.90
C SER A 208 -6.22 12.21 -3.74
N PHE A 209 -5.74 11.50 -2.70
CA PHE A 209 -6.23 10.17 -2.34
C PHE A 209 -7.69 10.22 -1.88
N ARG A 210 -8.51 9.31 -2.42
CA ARG A 210 -9.90 9.17 -1.97
C ARG A 210 -9.95 8.35 -0.69
N ILE A 211 -10.15 9.03 0.43
CA ILE A 211 -10.62 8.41 1.67
C ILE A 211 -12.15 8.58 1.73
N ARG A 212 -12.89 7.49 1.54
CA ARG A 212 -14.35 7.45 1.62
C ARG A 212 -14.82 7.45 3.07
N SER A 213 -15.15 8.65 3.54
CA SER A 213 -15.91 8.82 4.79
C SER A 213 -17.22 8.04 4.74
N SER A 214 -17.52 7.31 5.82
CA SER A 214 -18.73 6.52 6.04
C SER A 214 -20.04 7.33 6.09
N ASN A 215 -20.00 8.65 5.85
CA ASN A 215 -21.15 9.55 5.99
C ASN A 215 -22.02 9.70 4.73
N ALA A 216 -21.83 8.88 3.69
CA ALA A 216 -22.58 8.97 2.43
C ALA A 216 -23.88 8.15 2.37
N THR A 217 -24.44 7.71 3.50
CA THR A 217 -25.83 7.25 3.59
C THR A 217 -26.65 8.22 4.44
N GLY A 218 -27.01 9.34 3.82
CA GLY A 218 -28.16 10.13 4.25
C GLY A 218 -29.44 9.33 3.97
N GLN A 219 -29.90 8.57 4.94
CA GLN A 219 -31.32 8.28 5.14
C GLN A 219 -31.54 8.00 6.62
N ALA A 220 -31.96 9.04 7.32
CA ALA A 220 -32.56 8.93 8.64
C ALA A 220 -33.76 7.98 8.53
N SER A 221 -33.66 6.83 9.19
CA SER A 221 -34.82 6.05 9.59
C SER A 221 -34.68 5.80 11.08
N ASP A 222 -35.43 6.62 11.84
CA ASP A 222 -35.73 6.37 13.24
C ASP A 222 -36.25 4.95 13.41
N SER A 223 -35.49 4.10 14.08
CA SER A 223 -36.04 2.94 14.76
C SER A 223 -35.27 2.70 16.05
N LEU A 224 -35.89 3.17 17.14
CA LEU A 224 -35.58 2.76 18.49
C LEU A 224 -35.86 1.25 18.64
N VAL A 225 -34.99 0.59 19.42
CA VAL A 225 -35.10 -0.77 19.99
C VAL A 225 -34.49 -1.93 19.16
N SER A 226 -33.26 -2.35 19.49
CA SER A 226 -33.03 -3.51 20.38
C SER A 226 -31.52 -3.72 20.65
N SER A 227 -31.22 -4.13 21.88
CA SER A 227 -29.87 -4.34 22.43
C SER A 227 -29.22 -5.62 21.90
N SER A 228 -28.64 -5.56 20.69
CA SER A 228 -27.83 -6.64 20.09
C SER A 228 -26.74 -6.13 19.11
N SER A 229 -26.33 -4.86 19.21
CA SER A 229 -25.42 -4.21 18.25
C SER A 229 -23.94 -4.41 18.59
N LYS A 230 -23.38 -5.62 18.39
CA LYS A 230 -21.94 -5.86 18.68
C LYS A 230 -21.05 -6.22 17.48
N VAL A 231 -21.63 -6.63 16.36
CA VAL A 231 -20.86 -6.97 15.13
C VAL A 231 -21.23 -6.06 13.97
N GLU A 232 -22.49 -5.63 13.90
CA GLU A 232 -22.99 -4.87 12.75
C GLU A 232 -22.42 -3.44 12.64
N ASP A 233 -22.02 -2.79 13.73
CA ASP A 233 -21.41 -1.45 13.68
C ASP A 233 -19.95 -1.46 13.17
N LEU A 234 -19.29 -2.62 13.17
CA LEU A 234 -17.98 -2.81 12.54
C LEU A 234 -18.09 -3.30 11.09
N THR A 235 -19.29 -3.58 10.60
CA THR A 235 -19.53 -4.10 9.23
C THR A 235 -20.47 -3.24 8.39
N SER A 236 -21.17 -2.28 9.01
CA SER A 236 -22.12 -1.41 8.33
C SER A 236 -21.40 -0.23 7.69
N GLY A 237 -21.03 -0.41 6.42
CA GLY A 237 -20.42 0.61 5.57
C GLY A 237 -19.02 0.21 5.10
N ARG A 238 -18.70 0.56 3.84
CA ARG A 238 -17.33 0.46 3.32
C ARG A 238 -16.37 1.21 4.23
N GLN A 239 -15.26 0.58 4.60
CA GLN A 239 -14.26 1.18 5.46
C GLN A 239 -12.94 1.28 4.71
N ASP A 240 -12.34 2.46 4.72
CA ASP A 240 -10.94 2.63 4.33
C ASP A 240 -9.96 2.22 5.44
N ILE A 241 -10.48 1.74 6.56
CA ILE A 241 -9.71 1.31 7.73
C ILE A 241 -10.12 -0.12 8.11
N PHE A 242 -9.13 -1.00 8.18
CA PHE A 242 -9.26 -2.35 8.73
C PHE A 242 -8.35 -2.53 9.93
N LEU A 243 -8.84 -3.31 10.88
CA LEU A 243 -8.15 -3.60 12.13
C LEU A 243 -7.83 -5.10 12.16
N LEU A 244 -6.56 -5.46 12.28
CA LEU A 244 -6.14 -6.86 12.42
C LEU A 244 -5.50 -7.09 13.80
N PRO A 245 -6.00 -8.07 14.58
CA PRO A 245 -5.46 -8.34 15.90
C PRO A 245 -4.05 -8.95 15.80
N LEU A 246 -3.32 -8.93 16.92
CA LEU A 246 -2.09 -9.71 17.06
C LEU A 246 -2.42 -11.20 16.92
N ARG A 247 -1.71 -11.89 16.02
CA ARG A 247 -1.85 -13.33 15.83
C ARG A 247 -1.34 -14.06 17.08
N GLY A 248 -2.24 -14.69 17.83
CA GLY A 248 -1.88 -15.58 18.94
C GLY A 248 -1.21 -16.87 18.44
N GLN A 249 -0.44 -17.54 19.31
CA GLN A 249 0.20 -18.83 19.01
C GLN A 249 -0.84 -19.90 18.64
N ASP A 250 -1.96 -19.88 19.35
CA ASP A 250 -3.15 -20.63 18.96
C ASP A 250 -4.13 -19.64 18.33
N ASN A 251 -4.49 -19.87 17.05
CA ASN A 251 -5.53 -19.12 16.32
C ASN A 251 -6.92 -19.14 17.04
N SER A 252 -6.99 -19.71 18.25
CA SER A 252 -8.14 -19.84 19.14
C SER A 252 -8.39 -18.65 20.04
N THR A 253 -7.45 -17.69 20.14
CA THR A 253 -7.65 -16.49 20.98
C THR A 253 -8.83 -15.68 20.41
N LYS A 254 -10.01 -15.88 20.99
CA LYS A 254 -11.23 -15.18 20.60
C LYS A 254 -11.17 -13.79 21.20
N PHE A 255 -11.06 -12.79 20.36
CA PHE A 255 -11.43 -11.44 20.75
C PHE A 255 -12.97 -11.34 20.75
N GLU A 256 -13.51 -10.33 21.43
CA GLU A 256 -14.95 -10.01 21.36
C GLU A 256 -15.44 -9.87 19.90
N TYR A 257 -14.52 -9.58 18.97
CA TYR A 257 -14.75 -9.32 17.55
C TYR A 257 -14.34 -10.45 16.59
N GLY A 258 -13.86 -11.61 17.10
CA GLY A 258 -13.53 -12.78 16.27
C GLY A 258 -12.07 -13.25 16.40
N THR A 259 -11.69 -14.20 15.54
CA THR A 259 -10.31 -14.70 15.42
C THR A 259 -9.54 -13.93 14.34
N TYR A 260 -8.21 -13.95 14.40
CA TYR A 260 -7.35 -13.34 13.38
C TYR A 260 -7.72 -13.80 11.95
N SER A 261 -7.91 -15.11 11.75
CA SER A 261 -8.27 -15.68 10.45
C SER A 261 -9.65 -15.21 9.96
N CYS A 262 -10.62 -15.07 10.87
CA CYS A 262 -11.94 -14.53 10.50
C CYS A 262 -11.84 -13.07 10.01
N MET A 263 -11.15 -12.21 10.77
CA MET A 263 -10.97 -10.80 10.40
C MET A 263 -10.14 -10.63 9.13
N LEU A 264 -9.16 -11.50 8.91
CA LEU A 264 -8.36 -11.53 7.69
C LEU A 264 -9.20 -11.95 6.47
N GLY A 265 -10.06 -12.95 6.62
CA GLY A 265 -11.04 -13.34 5.60
C GLY A 265 -12.05 -12.22 5.30
N MET A 266 -12.53 -11.50 6.32
CA MET A 266 -13.39 -10.33 6.13
C MET A 266 -12.68 -9.21 5.35
N LEU A 267 -11.41 -8.94 5.65
CA LEU A 267 -10.57 -8.01 4.87
C LEU A 267 -10.51 -8.46 3.41
N ARG A 268 -10.21 -9.73 3.15
CA ARG A 268 -10.18 -10.28 1.78
C ARG A 268 -11.49 -10.03 1.05
N ASP A 269 -12.61 -10.44 1.63
CA ASP A 269 -13.92 -10.36 0.98
C ASP A 269 -14.33 -8.90 0.70
N GLN A 270 -14.00 -7.97 1.61
CA GLN A 270 -14.27 -6.54 1.40
C GLN A 270 -13.35 -5.90 0.35
N ILE A 271 -12.07 -6.28 0.30
CA ILE A 271 -11.13 -5.78 -0.71
C ILE A 271 -11.48 -6.32 -2.10
N LEU A 272 -11.81 -7.61 -2.23
CA LEU A 272 -12.17 -8.20 -3.53
C LEU A 272 -13.51 -7.66 -4.07
N SER A 273 -14.42 -7.26 -3.20
CA SER A 273 -15.68 -6.60 -3.58
C SER A 273 -15.59 -5.07 -3.69
N TRP A 274 -14.38 -4.50 -3.57
CA TRP A 274 -14.15 -3.07 -3.62
C TRP A 274 -14.24 -2.55 -5.07
N PRO A 275 -15.15 -1.60 -5.39
CA PRO A 275 -15.28 -0.99 -6.70
C PRO A 275 -14.25 0.13 -6.78
N ALA A 276 -13.03 -0.32 -6.96
CA ALA A 276 -11.86 0.53 -7.03
C ALA A 276 -11.91 1.38 -8.29
N ARG A 277 -11.21 2.52 -8.25
CA ARG A 277 -11.06 3.38 -9.43
C ARG A 277 -10.46 2.58 -10.59
N SER A 278 -11.22 2.50 -11.69
CA SER A 278 -10.74 1.92 -12.94
C SER A 278 -9.78 2.86 -13.64
N PHE A 279 -8.84 2.31 -14.41
CA PHE A 279 -8.06 3.08 -15.36
C PHE A 279 -8.98 3.71 -16.42
N SER A 280 -8.56 4.83 -17.02
CA SER A 280 -9.33 5.55 -18.03
C SER A 280 -9.65 4.70 -19.27
N LYS A 281 -8.78 3.75 -19.62
CA LYS A 281 -9.05 2.74 -20.66
C LYS A 281 -8.83 1.32 -20.12
N ASN A 282 -9.57 0.38 -20.69
CA ASN A 282 -9.38 -1.03 -20.40
C ASN A 282 -7.97 -1.49 -20.78
N LEU A 283 -7.29 -2.14 -19.85
CA LEU A 283 -5.96 -2.71 -20.04
C LEU A 283 -6.03 -4.23 -19.97
N SER A 284 -5.36 -4.91 -20.91
CA SER A 284 -5.02 -6.31 -20.72
C SER A 284 -3.91 -6.43 -19.66
N GLU A 285 -3.80 -7.58 -18.99
CA GLU A 285 -2.74 -7.84 -17.99
C GLU A 285 -1.34 -7.63 -18.60
N ARG A 286 -1.16 -8.02 -19.86
CA ARG A 286 0.09 -7.85 -20.61
C ARG A 286 0.40 -6.39 -20.88
N ASP A 287 -0.61 -5.61 -21.26
CA ASP A 287 -0.42 -4.19 -21.55
C ASP A 287 -0.21 -3.40 -20.24
N TRP A 288 -0.91 -3.75 -19.17
CA TRP A 288 -0.67 -3.25 -17.82
C TRP A 288 0.78 -3.49 -17.38
N LEU A 289 1.33 -4.69 -17.60
CA LEU A 289 2.72 -4.99 -17.24
C LEU A 289 3.71 -4.12 -18.01
N ARG A 290 3.51 -3.93 -19.32
CA ARG A 290 4.36 -3.04 -20.13
C ARG A 290 4.26 -1.58 -19.69
N SER A 291 3.05 -1.10 -19.42
CA SER A 291 2.84 0.26 -18.93
C SER A 291 3.46 0.47 -17.55
N SER A 292 3.37 -0.53 -16.67
CA SER A 292 3.97 -0.49 -15.33
C SER A 292 5.49 -0.36 -15.41
N ALA A 293 6.15 -1.10 -16.32
CA ALA A 293 7.58 -0.96 -16.55
C ALA A 293 7.96 0.47 -17.01
N LYS A 294 7.18 1.07 -17.93
CA LYS A 294 7.39 2.47 -18.35
C LYS A 294 7.20 3.45 -17.20
N ILE A 295 6.17 3.25 -16.38
CA ILE A 295 5.91 4.08 -15.19
C ILE A 295 7.08 3.99 -14.21
N TRP A 296 7.62 2.79 -13.96
CA TRP A 296 8.79 2.65 -13.09
C TRP A 296 10.01 3.43 -13.60
N ASP A 297 10.23 3.44 -14.92
CA ASP A 297 11.29 4.25 -15.51
C ASP A 297 11.03 5.76 -15.36
N MET A 298 9.77 6.20 -15.43
CA MET A 298 9.39 7.60 -15.18
C MET A 298 9.60 7.97 -13.70
N VAL A 299 9.25 7.09 -12.76
CA VAL A 299 9.45 7.29 -11.31
C VAL A 299 10.93 7.49 -10.98
N LYS A 300 11.81 6.60 -11.48
CA LYS A 300 13.27 6.71 -11.26
C LYS A 300 13.86 8.00 -11.83
N LYS A 301 13.25 8.55 -12.88
CA LYS A 301 13.67 9.76 -13.60
C LYS A 301 12.90 11.01 -13.17
N SER A 302 12.06 10.91 -12.14
CA SER A 302 11.17 12.01 -11.75
C SER A 302 11.97 13.24 -11.30
N PRO A 303 11.81 14.40 -11.95
CA PRO A 303 12.50 15.62 -11.54
C PRO A 303 12.01 16.09 -10.16
N VAL A 304 10.73 15.89 -9.84
CA VAL A 304 10.13 16.29 -8.56
C VAL A 304 10.72 15.48 -7.40
N ILE A 305 10.92 14.17 -7.57
CA ILE A 305 11.60 13.34 -6.56
C ILE A 305 13.08 13.75 -6.41
N SER A 306 13.75 14.11 -7.52
CA SER A 306 15.13 14.63 -7.47
C SER A 306 15.23 15.96 -6.72
N GLU A 307 14.28 16.88 -6.92
CA GLU A 307 14.22 18.14 -6.16
C GLU A 307 13.95 17.91 -4.68
N TYR A 308 13.04 16.99 -4.35
CA TYR A 308 12.79 16.58 -2.96
C TYR A 308 14.05 16.00 -2.30
N CYS A 309 14.80 15.15 -3.00
CA CYS A 309 16.10 14.64 -2.53
C CYS A 309 17.07 15.78 -2.20
N LYS A 310 17.19 16.79 -3.07
CA LYS A 310 18.05 17.96 -2.84
C LYS A 310 17.59 18.77 -1.63
N ALA A 311 16.29 18.90 -1.42
CA ALA A 311 15.72 19.57 -0.24
C ALA A 311 16.04 18.82 1.07
N LEU A 312 15.95 17.48 1.07
CA LEU A 312 16.37 16.67 2.21
C LEU A 312 17.86 16.82 2.52
N GLN A 313 18.72 16.84 1.51
CA GLN A 313 20.16 17.06 1.71
C GLN A 313 20.46 18.46 2.28
N SER A 314 19.77 19.50 1.80
CA SER A 314 19.98 20.87 2.26
C SER A 314 19.50 21.11 3.69
N SER A 315 18.45 20.38 4.13
CA SER A 315 17.89 20.44 5.48
C SER A 315 18.86 20.01 6.60
N GLY A 316 19.93 19.29 6.25
CA GLY A 316 20.90 18.79 7.22
C GLY A 316 20.58 17.42 7.82
N LEU A 317 19.40 16.84 7.54
CA LEU A 317 18.98 15.53 8.06
C LEU A 317 19.84 14.36 7.57
N PHE A 318 20.49 14.51 6.41
CA PHE A 318 21.28 13.45 5.76
C PHE A 318 22.72 13.89 5.43
N ARG A 319 23.29 14.84 6.19
CA ARG A 319 24.70 15.24 5.99
C ARG A 319 25.65 14.11 6.40
N LYS A 320 26.71 13.93 5.60
CA LYS A 320 27.86 13.08 5.93
C LYS A 320 28.61 13.63 7.14
#